data_AF-A0A947M161-F1
#
_entry.id   AF-A0A947M161-F1
#
_cell.length_a   1.000
_cell.length_b   1.000
_cell.length_c   1.000
_cell.angle_alpha   90.00
_cell.angle_beta   90.00
_cell.angle_gamma   90.00
#
_symmetry.space_group_name_H-M   'P 1'
#
loop_
_entity.id
_entity.type
_entity.pdbx_description
1 polymer ?
#
loop_
_entity_poly.entity_id
_entity_poly.type
_entity_poly.pdbx_seq_one_letter_code
_entity_poly.pdbx_strand_id
1 'polypeptide(L)'
;NLIGPGGVQQTVQHAPRYVADDLLTLKFAAVAGTGVCWMPDYMCQDEMRERKLVRVLPDWAPAPAIVHAVFPSRRGLSPAVRRFLDYLGEAMPGRSSLSTRLPLQGLDGANI
;
A
#
# COMPACT_ATOMS: atom_id res chain seq x y z
N ASN A 1 2.69 -15.50 0.20
CA ASN A 1 4.17 -15.63 0.16
C ASN A 1 4.78 -14.50 0.97
N LEU A 2 5.62 -14.85 1.93
CA LEU A 2 6.39 -13.91 2.75
C LEU A 2 7.85 -14.00 2.33
N ILE A 3 8.51 -12.85 2.31
CA ILE A 3 9.95 -12.71 2.08
C ILE A 3 10.58 -12.36 3.43
N GLY A 4 11.54 -13.16 3.85
CA GLY A 4 12.23 -13.08 5.12
C GLY A 4 13.73 -12.77 5.00
N PRO A 5 14.49 -12.93 6.08
CA PRO A 5 15.94 -12.73 6.11
C PRO A 5 16.66 -13.47 4.99
N GLY A 6 17.62 -12.81 4.33
CA GLY A 6 18.37 -13.40 3.23
C GLY A 6 17.55 -13.68 1.96
N GLY A 7 16.34 -13.12 1.84
CA GLY A 7 15.45 -13.33 0.69
C GLY A 7 14.70 -14.66 0.72
N VAL A 8 14.70 -15.35 1.87
CA VAL A 8 13.96 -16.62 2.03
C VAL A 8 12.49 -16.39 1.76
N GLN A 9 11.89 -17.23 0.92
CA GLN A 9 10.47 -17.18 0.64
C GLN A 9 9.74 -18.29 1.38
N GLN A 10 8.65 -17.93 2.07
CA GLN A 10 7.81 -18.88 2.79
C GLN A 10 6.34 -18.68 2.41
N THR A 11 5.68 -19.77 2.04
CA THR A 11 4.22 -19.80 1.88
C THR A 11 3.59 -20.32 3.16
N VAL A 12 2.76 -19.49 3.80
CA VAL A 12 2.05 -19.86 5.03
C VAL A 12 0.65 -20.31 4.65
N GLN A 13 0.36 -21.59 4.89
CA GLN A 13 -1.00 -22.13 4.84
C GLN A 13 -1.70 -21.76 6.15
N HIS A 14 -2.89 -21.17 6.08
CA HIS A 14 -3.66 -20.79 7.26
C HIS A 14 -5.15 -21.11 7.10
N ALA A 15 -5.80 -21.47 8.21
CA ALA A 15 -7.25 -21.60 8.30
C ALA A 15 -7.81 -20.34 9.01
N PRO A 16 -8.35 -19.35 8.28
CA PRO A 16 -8.82 -18.12 8.89
C PRO A 16 -10.05 -18.39 9.78
N ARG A 17 -10.06 -17.79 10.98
CA ARG A 17 -11.20 -17.84 11.91
C ARG A 17 -12.22 -16.73 11.68
N TYR A 18 -11.83 -15.70 10.95
CA TYR A 18 -12.63 -14.54 10.60
C TYR A 18 -12.21 -14.07 9.20
N VAL A 19 -13.18 -13.77 8.34
CA VAL A 19 -12.96 -13.34 6.96
C VAL A 19 -13.79 -12.10 6.71
N ALA A 20 -13.16 -11.07 6.17
CA ALA A 20 -13.80 -9.85 5.69
C ALA A 20 -13.09 -9.37 4.42
N ASP A 21 -13.80 -8.60 3.60
CA ASP A 21 -13.32 -8.05 2.34
C ASP A 21 -12.86 -6.59 2.45
N ASP A 22 -12.92 -6.00 3.65
CA ASP A 22 -12.42 -4.66 3.93
C ASP A 22 -11.38 -4.65 5.08
N LEU A 23 -10.37 -3.78 4.93
CA LEU A 23 -9.25 -3.69 5.87
C LEU A 23 -9.64 -3.11 7.23
N LEU A 24 -10.65 -2.23 7.29
CA LEU A 24 -11.01 -1.56 8.54
C LEU A 24 -11.67 -2.54 9.51
N THR A 25 -12.56 -3.40 9.01
CA THR A 25 -13.17 -4.50 9.76
C THR A 25 -12.11 -5.49 10.25
N LEU A 26 -11.15 -5.87 9.41
CA LEU A 26 -10.03 -6.72 9.83
C LEU A 26 -9.19 -6.09 10.94
N LYS A 27 -8.92 -4.78 10.86
CA LYS A 27 -8.22 -4.02 11.91
C LYS A 27 -8.99 -4.08 13.22
N PHE A 28 -10.29 -3.80 13.21
CA PHE A 28 -11.12 -3.86 14.43
C PHE A 28 -11.14 -5.27 15.03
N ALA A 29 -11.24 -6.31 14.21
CA ALA A 29 -11.18 -7.69 14.69
C ALA A 29 -9.83 -8.01 15.36
N ALA A 30 -8.71 -7.56 14.77
CA ALA A 30 -7.38 -7.74 15.35
C ALA A 30 -7.20 -7.01 16.68
N VAL A 31 -7.65 -5.74 16.76
CA VAL A 31 -7.63 -4.95 18.01
C VAL A 31 -8.50 -5.57 19.09
N ALA A 32 -9.61 -6.19 18.72
CA ALA A 32 -10.49 -6.93 19.63
C ALA A 32 -9.92 -8.31 20.07
N GLY A 33 -8.73 -8.69 19.60
CA GLY A 33 -8.08 -9.95 19.97
C GLY A 33 -8.58 -11.17 19.20
N THR A 34 -9.23 -10.99 18.05
CA THR A 34 -9.72 -12.12 17.22
C THR A 34 -8.57 -12.97 16.67
N GLY A 35 -7.40 -12.37 16.44
CA GLY A 35 -6.21 -13.04 15.92
C GLY A 35 -5.20 -12.08 15.30
N VAL A 36 -4.38 -12.59 14.38
CA VAL A 36 -3.38 -11.83 13.62
C VAL A 36 -3.91 -11.52 12.22
N CYS A 37 -3.56 -10.35 11.66
CA CYS A 37 -3.89 -9.99 10.28
C CYS A 37 -2.71 -9.28 9.60
N TRP A 38 -2.69 -9.31 8.28
CA TRP A 38 -1.83 -8.44 7.46
C TRP A 38 -2.52 -7.10 7.27
N MET A 39 -1.83 -6.00 7.58
CA MET A 39 -2.37 -4.66 7.51
C MET A 39 -1.33 -3.69 6.96
N PRO A 40 -1.71 -2.69 6.13
CA PRO A 40 -0.79 -1.61 5.79
C PRO A 40 -0.38 -0.83 7.04
N ASP A 41 0.92 -0.58 7.19
CA ASP A 41 1.48 0.07 8.37
C ASP A 41 0.86 1.44 8.68
N TYR A 42 0.43 2.18 7.65
CA TYR A 42 -0.22 3.48 7.83
C TYR A 42 -1.57 3.39 8.56
N MET A 43 -2.25 2.24 8.52
CA MET A 43 -3.53 2.04 9.19
C MET A 43 -3.38 1.69 10.67
N CYS A 44 -2.20 1.29 11.13
CA CYS A 44 -1.98 0.77 12.49
C CYS A 44 -1.17 1.70 13.40
N GLN A 45 -0.78 2.88 12.94
CA GLN A 45 0.17 3.75 13.68
C GLN A 45 -0.31 4.08 15.08
N ASP A 46 -1.60 4.34 15.28
CA ASP A 46 -2.15 4.69 16.59
C ASP A 46 -2.18 3.49 17.52
N GLU A 47 -2.66 2.34 17.05
CA GLU A 47 -2.75 1.13 17.86
C GLU A 47 -1.38 0.56 18.22
N MET A 48 -0.38 0.75 17.35
CA MET A 48 1.01 0.40 17.66
C MET A 48 1.58 1.33 18.73
N ARG A 49 1.33 2.65 18.66
CA ARG A 49 1.74 3.63 19.68
C ARG A 49 1.10 3.34 21.03
N GLU A 50 -0.18 2.99 21.02
CA GLU A 50 -0.97 2.64 22.21
C GLU A 50 -0.74 1.21 22.70
N ARG A 51 0.10 0.42 22.02
CA ARG A 51 0.37 -1.00 22.32
C ARG A 51 -0.88 -1.88 22.31
N LYS A 52 -1.92 -1.48 21.58
CA LYS A 52 -3.10 -2.30 21.28
C LYS A 52 -2.80 -3.34 20.20
N LEU A 53 -1.85 -3.05 19.32
CA LEU A 53 -1.32 -3.98 18.34
C LEU A 53 0.19 -4.13 18.51
N VAL A 54 0.72 -5.27 18.06
CA VAL A 54 2.16 -5.57 18.04
C VAL A 54 2.51 -6.26 16.72
N ARG A 55 3.72 -5.98 16.21
CA ARG A 55 4.25 -6.63 15.00
C ARG A 55 4.79 -8.01 15.36
N VAL A 56 4.17 -9.06 14.83
CA VAL A 56 4.48 -10.46 15.20
C VAL A 56 5.67 -11.03 14.42
N LEU A 57 5.89 -10.59 13.17
CA LEU A 57 6.96 -11.08 12.30
C LEU A 57 7.76 -9.90 11.70
N PRO A 58 8.65 -9.26 12.47
CA PRO A 58 9.29 -8.01 12.07
C PRO A 58 10.25 -8.12 10.86
N ASP A 59 10.79 -9.31 10.61
CA ASP A 59 11.72 -9.53 9.49
C ASP A 59 11.07 -10.13 8.25
N TRP A 60 9.74 -10.31 8.30
CA TRP A 60 8.97 -10.89 7.21
C TRP A 60 7.93 -9.91 6.68
N ALA A 61 7.80 -9.86 5.36
CA ALA A 61 6.80 -9.05 4.67
C ALA A 61 6.37 -9.71 3.35
N PRO A 62 5.15 -9.46 2.83
CA PRO A 62 4.84 -9.74 1.44
C PRO A 62 5.70 -8.87 0.52
N ALA A 63 5.62 -9.12 -0.78
CA ALA A 63 6.15 -8.18 -1.76
C ALA A 63 5.52 -6.78 -1.57
N PRO A 64 6.27 -5.69 -1.76
CA PRO A 64 5.72 -4.34 -1.66
C PRO A 64 4.51 -4.15 -2.57
N ALA A 65 3.44 -3.58 -2.03
CA ALA A 65 2.28 -3.19 -2.81
C ALA A 65 2.57 -1.92 -3.61
N ILE A 66 2.00 -1.81 -4.81
CA ILE A 66 2.07 -0.62 -5.66
C ILE A 66 0.73 0.11 -5.56
N VAL A 67 0.78 1.42 -5.29
CA VAL A 67 -0.40 2.29 -5.35
C VAL A 67 -0.44 2.95 -6.72
N HIS A 68 -1.59 2.85 -7.40
CA HIS A 68 -1.80 3.43 -8.71
C HIS A 68 -2.82 4.57 -8.66
N ALA A 69 -2.53 5.68 -9.33
CA ALA A 69 -3.52 6.69 -9.66
C ALA A 69 -4.13 6.36 -11.03
N VAL A 70 -5.45 6.17 -11.08
CA VAL A 70 -6.17 5.79 -12.32
C VAL A 70 -7.11 6.92 -12.73
N PHE A 71 -7.02 7.34 -13.99
CA PHE A 71 -7.85 8.40 -14.56
C PHE A 71 -8.12 8.15 -16.05
N PRO A 72 -9.23 8.66 -16.62
CA PRO A 72 -9.53 8.50 -18.04
C PRO A 72 -8.52 9.26 -18.93
N SER A 73 -7.86 8.57 -19.87
CA SER A 73 -6.84 9.16 -20.74
C SER A 73 -7.38 10.05 -21.88
N ARG A 74 -8.65 9.87 -22.26
CA ARG A 74 -9.20 10.32 -23.56
C ARG A 74 -9.38 11.83 -23.76
N ARG A 75 -9.11 12.68 -22.75
CA ARG A 75 -9.29 14.14 -22.85
C ARG A 75 -8.02 14.94 -22.52
N GLY A 76 -6.87 14.26 -22.43
CA GLY A 76 -5.69 14.84 -21.79
C GLY A 76 -5.90 15.06 -20.30
N LEU A 77 -4.79 15.17 -19.56
CA LEU A 77 -4.85 15.42 -18.12
C LEU A 77 -5.14 16.90 -17.87
N SER A 78 -6.22 17.22 -17.15
CA SER A 78 -6.47 18.61 -16.80
C SER A 78 -5.33 19.16 -15.92
N PRO A 79 -5.01 20.46 -16.00
CA PRO A 79 -3.98 21.06 -15.15
C PRO A 79 -4.21 20.81 -13.66
N ALA A 80 -5.47 20.78 -13.22
CA ALA A 80 -5.83 20.46 -11.84
C ALA A 80 -5.48 19.02 -11.44
N VAL A 81 -5.82 18.04 -12.28
CA VAL A 81 -5.47 16.63 -12.01
C VAL A 81 -3.95 16.45 -12.03
N ARG A 82 -3.25 17.07 -12.98
CA ARG A 82 -1.78 17.04 -13.01
C ARG A 82 -1.17 17.56 -11.71
N ARG A 83 -1.58 18.75 -11.27
CA ARG A 83 -1.10 19.35 -10.03
C ARG A 83 -1.42 18.49 -8.81
N PHE A 84 -2.55 17.81 -8.80
CA PHE A 84 -2.91 16.86 -7.74
C PHE A 84 -2.01 15.63 -7.75
N LEU A 85 -1.73 15.03 -8.91
CA LEU A 85 -0.80 13.90 -9.02
C LEU A 85 0.63 14.27 -8.62
N ASP A 86 1.09 15.45 -9.04
CA ASP A 86 2.39 15.99 -8.64
C ASP A 86 2.46 16.09 -7.09
N TYR A 87 1.43 16.66 -6.48
CA TYR A 87 1.33 16.74 -5.02
C TYR A 87 1.31 15.36 -4.34
N LEU A 88 0.54 14.40 -4.86
CA LEU A 88 0.51 13.05 -4.31
C LEU A 88 1.88 12.36 -4.38
N GLY A 89 2.62 12.56 -5.47
CA GLY A 89 3.98 12.01 -5.63
C GLY A 89 4.98 12.58 -4.61
N GLU A 90 4.78 13.82 -4.17
CA GLU A 90 5.60 14.48 -3.15
C GLU A 90 5.14 14.14 -1.72
N ALA A 91 3.83 14.06 -1.50
CA ALA A 91 3.24 13.96 -0.17
C ALA A 91 3.04 12.52 0.34
N MET A 92 2.95 11.53 -0.56
CA MET A 92 2.70 10.14 -0.13
C MET A 92 3.96 9.49 0.46
N PRO A 93 3.88 8.97 1.70
CA PRO A 93 4.96 8.19 2.28
C PRO A 93 4.98 6.80 1.62
N GLY A 94 5.88 6.65 0.67
CA GLY A 94 6.33 5.39 0.11
C GLY A 94 7.76 5.60 -0.32
N ARG A 95 8.63 4.58 -0.23
CA ARG A 95 9.98 4.68 -0.81
C ARG A 95 9.80 5.07 -2.27
N SER A 96 10.02 6.36 -2.55
CA SER A 96 10.01 6.90 -3.88
C SER A 96 11.19 6.27 -4.59
N SER A 97 10.96 5.12 -5.24
CA SER A 97 11.76 4.79 -6.40
C SER A 97 11.37 5.82 -7.45
N LEU A 98 11.95 7.02 -7.34
CA LEU A 98 12.09 7.93 -8.46
C LEU A 98 12.88 7.14 -9.50
N SER A 99 12.18 6.33 -10.29
CA SER A 99 12.57 6.09 -11.66
C SER A 99 12.51 7.47 -12.31
N THR A 100 13.67 8.09 -12.36
CA THR A 100 14.10 9.19 -13.22
C THR A 100 12.98 9.92 -13.96
N ARG A 101 12.72 11.15 -13.50
CA ARG A 101 12.20 12.32 -14.23
C ARG A 101 11.79 12.04 -15.69
N LEU A 102 10.48 12.02 -15.95
CA LEU A 102 9.96 12.75 -17.10
C LEU A 102 8.92 13.75 -16.57
N PRO A 103 9.05 15.07 -16.83
CA PRO A 103 7.91 15.94 -16.71
C PRO A 103 6.81 15.37 -17.63
N LEU A 104 5.55 15.37 -17.18
CA LEU A 104 4.37 15.02 -17.99
C LEU A 104 4.14 15.99 -19.17
N GLN A 105 5.19 16.63 -19.70
CA GLN A 105 5.19 17.54 -20.84
C GLN A 105 5.29 16.80 -22.19
N GLY A 106 5.37 15.47 -22.22
CA GLY A 106 5.60 14.69 -23.43
C GLY A 106 4.48 13.76 -23.89
N LEU A 107 3.20 14.02 -23.55
CA LEU A 107 2.07 13.25 -24.08
C LEU A 107 1.25 14.08 -25.09
N ASP A 108 1.95 14.76 -26.00
CA ASP A 108 1.34 15.20 -27.25
C ASP A 108 1.50 14.05 -28.26
N GLY A 109 0.38 13.43 -28.62
CA GLY A 109 0.28 12.61 -29.82
C GLY A 109 0.69 11.13 -29.68
N ALA A 110 -0.09 10.35 -28.93
CA ALA A 110 -0.21 8.92 -29.23
C ALA A 110 -1.65 8.47 -29.01
N ASN A 111 -2.34 8.24 -30.13
CA ASN A 111 -3.66 7.64 -30.25
C ASN A 111 -3.79 6.35 -29.43
N ILE A 112 -4.92 6.24 -28.72
CA ILE A 112 -5.75 5.03 -28.71
C ILE A 112 -7.09 5.43 -29.31
#